data_AF-A0A7J8C823-F1
#
_entry.id   AF-A0A7J8C823-F1
#
_cell.length_a   1.000
_cell.length_b   1.000
_cell.length_c   1.000
_cell.angle_alpha   90.00
_cell.angle_beta   90.00
_cell.angle_gamma   90.00
#
_symmetry.space_group_name_H-M   'P 1'
#
loop_
_entity.id
_entity.type
_entity.pdbx_description
1 polymer ?
#
loop_
_entity_poly.entity_id
_entity_poly.type
_entity_poly.pdbx_seq_one_letter_code
_entity_poly.pdbx_strand_id
1 'polypeptide(L)'
;MGPRFPLLVAALASCLPPALGCVICDTKVVEALKSLEMDYLPGHLETEHHKNLMKRVNQAVQDFKDLPLDEDSYMGVVDEPTLEKASWSLLKDLKRITDSDVKGELFVKELFWMLHQQKETFARYVALFQKDAFCPNKCGMMLQTLIWCSNCQKQVHACRKSMDCGERNVKVHEMEDMILDCELNWHQASQGLTDYSFYRVGPSNSCTLELQVHQACVNPASTGLHYNPHDP
;
A
#
# COMPACT_ATOMS: atom_id res chain seq x y z
N MET A 1 -25.52 38.91 42.16
CA MET A 1 -24.89 38.59 40.86
C MET A 1 -23.68 37.70 41.17
N GLY A 2 -23.51 36.48 40.67
CA GLY A 2 -24.16 35.81 39.55
C GLY A 2 -24.22 34.29 39.73
N PRO A 3 -24.78 33.57 38.75
CA PRO A 3 -25.06 32.14 38.86
C PRO A 3 -23.82 31.30 38.53
N ARG A 4 -23.62 30.23 39.31
CA ARG A 4 -22.64 29.17 39.02
C ARG A 4 -23.25 28.22 37.99
N PHE A 5 -22.75 28.24 36.76
CA PHE A 5 -23.05 27.24 35.74
C PHE A 5 -22.18 25.99 35.97
N PRO A 6 -22.74 24.78 36.04
CA PRO A 6 -21.95 23.57 35.91
C PRO A 6 -21.57 23.40 34.44
N LEU A 7 -20.26 23.37 34.15
CA LEU A 7 -19.70 22.96 32.87
C LEU A 7 -20.06 21.48 32.63
N LEU A 8 -21.10 21.25 31.83
CA LEU A 8 -21.38 19.96 31.22
C LEU A 8 -20.30 19.71 30.16
N VAL A 9 -19.29 18.93 30.50
CA VAL A 9 -18.36 18.37 29.53
C VAL A 9 -19.12 17.29 28.77
N ALA A 10 -19.66 17.67 27.61
CA ALA A 10 -20.21 16.72 26.66
C ALA A 10 -19.04 15.88 26.12
N ALA A 11 -18.96 14.61 26.55
CA ALA A 11 -18.12 13.63 25.89
C ALA A 11 -18.67 13.44 24.47
N LEU A 12 -18.02 14.07 23.49
CA LEU A 12 -18.19 13.69 22.09
C LEU A 12 -17.68 12.26 21.96
N ALA A 13 -18.59 11.30 22.06
CA ALA A 13 -18.38 9.97 21.53
C ALA A 13 -18.20 10.15 20.01
N SER A 14 -16.96 10.39 19.59
CA SER A 14 -16.57 10.20 18.20
C SER A 14 -16.87 8.73 17.91
N CYS A 15 -17.95 8.47 17.18
CA CYS A 15 -18.04 7.28 16.36
C CYS A 15 -16.85 7.34 15.41
N LEU A 16 -15.72 6.79 15.85
CA LEU A 16 -14.66 6.42 14.94
C LEU A 16 -15.34 5.54 13.89
N PRO A 17 -15.21 5.85 12.59
CA PRO A 17 -15.70 4.94 11.56
C PRO A 17 -15.13 3.54 11.87
N PRO A 18 -15.92 2.46 11.67
CA PRO A 18 -15.45 1.11 11.90
C PRO A 18 -14.07 0.98 11.26
N ALA A 19 -13.04 0.67 12.06
CA ALA A 19 -11.68 0.60 11.57
C ALA A 19 -11.66 -0.31 10.33
N LEU A 20 -11.36 0.29 9.19
CA LEU A 20 -11.58 -0.33 7.90
C LEU A 20 -10.55 -1.45 7.69
N GLY A 21 -10.94 -2.50 6.96
CA GLY A 21 -10.00 -3.51 6.47
C GLY A 21 -9.13 -2.92 5.36
N CYS A 22 -7.89 -3.39 5.18
CA CYS A 22 -7.03 -2.82 4.12
C CYS A 22 -7.67 -2.93 2.73
N VAL A 23 -8.27 -4.08 2.39
CA VAL A 23 -8.83 -4.34 1.06
C VAL A 23 -10.08 -3.52 0.73
N ILE A 24 -10.83 -3.05 1.73
CA ILE A 24 -11.99 -2.15 1.48
C ILE A 24 -11.58 -0.72 1.19
N CYS A 25 -10.28 -0.40 1.28
CA CYS A 25 -9.75 0.86 0.79
C CYS A 25 -9.71 0.93 -0.74
N ASP A 26 -9.83 -0.20 -1.45
CA ASP A 26 -10.04 -0.21 -2.89
C ASP A 26 -11.55 -0.07 -3.20
N THR A 27 -11.90 0.98 -3.93
CA THR A 27 -13.29 1.24 -4.35
C THR A 27 -13.90 0.10 -5.15
N LYS A 28 -13.10 -0.63 -5.93
CA LYS A 28 -13.56 -1.78 -6.73
C LYS A 28 -14.07 -2.91 -5.83
N VAL A 29 -13.46 -3.12 -4.66
CA VAL A 29 -13.91 -4.11 -3.68
C VAL A 29 -15.25 -3.69 -3.09
N VAL A 30 -15.39 -2.42 -2.71
CA VAL A 30 -16.64 -1.88 -2.17
C VAL A 30 -17.78 -1.99 -3.20
N GLU A 31 -17.52 -1.66 -4.46
CA GLU A 31 -18.48 -1.79 -5.56
C GLU A 31 -18.88 -3.24 -5.81
N ALA A 32 -17.93 -4.18 -5.79
CA ALA A 32 -18.22 -5.59 -5.96
C ALA A 32 -19.06 -6.16 -4.81
N LEU A 33 -18.82 -5.76 -3.56
CA LEU A 33 -19.65 -6.15 -2.43
C LEU A 33 -21.08 -5.59 -2.54
N LYS A 34 -21.22 -4.37 -3.06
CA LYS A 34 -22.53 -3.78 -3.33
C LYS A 34 -23.27 -4.51 -4.45
N SER A 35 -22.58 -4.87 -5.53
CA SER A 35 -23.16 -5.66 -6.63
C SER A 35 -23.52 -7.09 -6.18
N LEU A 36 -22.71 -7.70 -5.31
CA LEU A 36 -23.07 -8.98 -4.67
C LEU A 36 -24.42 -8.87 -3.97
N GLU A 37 -24.62 -7.85 -3.13
CA GLU A 37 -25.86 -7.62 -2.40
C GLU A 37 -27.06 -7.32 -3.31
N MET A 38 -26.89 -6.42 -4.28
CA MET A 38 -27.99 -5.87 -5.08
C MET A 38 -28.36 -6.74 -6.28
N ASP A 39 -27.38 -7.39 -6.90
CA ASP A 39 -27.55 -8.04 -8.20
C ASP A 39 -27.49 -9.57 -8.07
N TYR A 40 -26.61 -10.10 -7.23
CA TYR A 40 -26.40 -11.55 -7.12
C TYR A 40 -27.33 -12.20 -6.08
N LEU A 41 -27.38 -11.68 -4.85
CA LEU A 41 -28.16 -12.30 -3.76
C LEU A 41 -29.64 -12.53 -4.09
N PRO A 42 -30.38 -11.62 -4.77
CA PRO A 42 -31.80 -11.83 -5.09
C PRO A 42 -32.11 -13.10 -5.88
N GLY A 43 -31.16 -13.57 -6.71
CA GLY A 43 -31.32 -14.79 -7.51
C GLY A 43 -30.71 -16.05 -6.88
N HIS A 44 -29.96 -15.92 -5.79
CA HIS A 44 -29.06 -16.98 -5.30
C HIS A 44 -29.22 -17.32 -3.82
N LEU A 45 -29.98 -16.52 -3.06
CA LEU A 45 -30.27 -16.78 -1.65
C LEU A 45 -31.66 -16.25 -1.28
N GLU A 46 -32.31 -16.87 -0.29
CA GLU A 46 -33.60 -16.39 0.22
C GLU A 46 -33.49 -15.00 0.87
N THR A 47 -34.46 -14.13 0.59
CA THR A 47 -34.43 -12.71 0.98
C THR A 47 -34.28 -12.48 2.47
N GLU A 48 -34.81 -13.38 3.30
CA GLU A 48 -34.69 -13.31 4.75
C GLU A 48 -33.23 -13.42 5.26
N HIS A 49 -32.33 -14.00 4.45
CA HIS A 49 -30.93 -14.19 4.82
C HIS A 49 -30.00 -13.08 4.32
N HIS A 50 -30.40 -12.27 3.33
CA HIS A 50 -29.54 -11.30 2.65
C HIS A 50 -28.82 -10.36 3.61
N LYS A 51 -29.60 -9.70 4.49
CA LYS A 51 -29.06 -8.71 5.44
C LYS A 51 -28.07 -9.33 6.43
N ASN A 52 -28.36 -10.54 6.91
CA ASN A 52 -27.48 -11.24 7.85
C ASN A 52 -26.18 -11.66 7.15
N LEU A 53 -26.29 -12.22 5.94
CA LEU A 53 -25.14 -12.60 5.13
C LEU A 53 -24.23 -11.40 4.89
N MET A 54 -24.76 -10.29 4.37
CA MET A 54 -23.95 -9.11 4.06
C MET A 54 -23.32 -8.48 5.30
N LYS A 55 -24.00 -8.50 6.45
CA LYS A 55 -23.39 -8.10 7.72
C LYS A 55 -22.14 -8.93 8.04
N ARG A 56 -22.23 -10.25 7.88
CA ARG A 56 -21.12 -11.18 8.14
C ARG A 56 -20.00 -11.06 7.09
N VAL A 57 -20.33 -10.84 5.82
CA VAL A 57 -19.35 -10.59 4.75
C VAL A 57 -18.59 -9.30 5.02
N ASN A 58 -19.29 -8.21 5.32
CA ASN A 58 -18.66 -6.93 5.64
C ASN A 58 -17.74 -7.04 6.86
N GLN A 59 -18.16 -7.76 7.90
CA GLN A 59 -17.30 -8.04 9.05
C GLN A 59 -16.06 -8.84 8.64
N ALA A 60 -16.24 -9.93 7.90
CA ALA A 60 -15.12 -10.79 7.48
C ALA A 60 -14.09 -10.03 6.64
N VAL A 61 -14.52 -9.11 5.76
CA VAL A 61 -13.61 -8.29 4.97
C VAL A 61 -12.96 -7.18 5.82
N GLN A 62 -13.68 -6.59 6.78
CA GLN A 62 -13.10 -5.65 7.75
C GLN A 62 -12.01 -6.31 8.61
N ASP A 63 -12.20 -7.57 8.98
CA ASP A 63 -11.25 -8.35 9.76
C ASP A 63 -9.94 -8.64 8.99
N PHE A 64 -9.79 -8.22 7.73
CA PHE A 64 -8.52 -8.31 6.99
C PHE A 64 -7.44 -7.39 7.56
N LYS A 65 -7.81 -6.39 8.38
CA LYS A 65 -6.82 -5.63 9.16
C LYS A 65 -6.25 -6.43 10.33
N ASP A 66 -6.99 -7.42 10.84
CA ASP A 66 -6.62 -8.19 12.02
C ASP A 66 -5.88 -9.46 11.58
N LEU A 67 -4.61 -9.28 11.21
CA LEU A 67 -3.76 -10.33 10.70
C LEU A 67 -2.98 -11.01 11.84
N PRO A 68 -2.80 -12.35 11.79
CA PRO A 68 -1.99 -13.09 12.76
C PRO A 68 -0.50 -12.92 12.44
N LEU A 69 -0.07 -11.68 12.31
CA LEU A 69 1.32 -11.29 12.20
C LEU A 69 1.77 -10.89 13.61
N ASP A 70 3.05 -11.10 13.91
CA ASP A 70 3.61 -10.67 15.20
C ASP A 70 3.28 -9.18 15.42
N GLU A 71 2.80 -8.81 16.61
CA GLU A 71 2.33 -7.44 16.90
C GLU A 71 3.44 -6.39 16.68
N ASP A 72 4.71 -6.79 16.82
CA ASP A 72 5.86 -5.92 16.53
C ASP A 72 6.19 -5.87 15.03
N SER A 73 5.60 -6.76 14.22
CA SER A 73 5.81 -6.86 12.78
C SER A 73 4.72 -6.16 11.96
N TYR A 74 3.43 -6.23 12.34
CA TYR A 74 2.35 -5.64 11.54
C TYR A 74 2.02 -4.20 11.91
N MET A 75 2.23 -3.29 10.95
CA MET A 75 2.16 -1.85 11.14
C MET A 75 0.80 -1.25 10.76
N GLY A 76 -0.19 -2.07 10.37
CA GLY A 76 -1.51 -1.56 9.95
C GLY A 76 -1.49 -0.75 8.65
N VAL A 77 -0.45 -0.91 7.84
CA VAL A 77 -0.20 -0.14 6.61
C VAL A 77 0.22 -1.05 5.46
N VAL A 78 -0.10 -0.62 4.24
CA VAL A 78 0.34 -1.26 2.98
C VAL A 78 0.70 -0.18 1.96
N ASP A 79 1.52 -0.52 0.97
CA ASP A 79 1.65 0.29 -0.23
C ASP A 79 0.54 0.01 -1.25
N GLU A 80 0.45 0.86 -2.27
CA GLU A 80 -0.58 0.77 -3.30
C GLU A 80 -0.48 -0.52 -4.14
N PRO A 81 0.71 -0.98 -4.57
CA PRO A 81 0.84 -2.27 -5.27
C PRO A 81 0.36 -3.47 -4.44
N THR A 82 0.63 -3.49 -3.12
CA THR A 82 0.17 -4.58 -2.24
C THR A 82 -1.36 -4.55 -2.10
N LEU A 83 -1.96 -3.37 -1.95
CA LEU A 83 -3.41 -3.22 -1.92
C LEU A 83 -4.06 -3.67 -3.22
N GLU A 84 -3.53 -3.23 -4.37
CA GLU A 84 -4.06 -3.59 -5.69
C GLU A 84 -4.00 -5.10 -5.92
N LYS A 85 -2.87 -5.73 -5.58
CA LYS A 85 -2.69 -7.18 -5.70
C LYS A 85 -3.69 -7.96 -4.84
N ALA A 86 -3.89 -7.51 -3.60
CA ALA A 86 -4.85 -8.12 -2.69
C ALA A 86 -6.29 -7.98 -3.18
N SER A 87 -6.65 -6.77 -3.63
CA SER A 87 -7.98 -6.45 -4.14
C SER A 87 -8.29 -7.24 -5.41
N TRP A 88 -7.34 -7.32 -6.34
CA TRP A 88 -7.49 -8.11 -7.56
C TRP A 88 -7.66 -9.61 -7.26
N SER A 89 -6.86 -10.16 -6.33
CA SER A 89 -6.97 -11.57 -5.91
C SER A 89 -8.37 -11.87 -5.34
N LEU A 90 -8.86 -11.02 -4.44
CA LEU A 90 -10.19 -11.15 -3.84
C LEU A 90 -11.30 -11.06 -4.89
N LEU A 91 -11.24 -10.06 -5.76
CA LEU A 91 -12.24 -9.83 -6.81
C LEU A 91 -12.29 -10.98 -7.82
N LYS A 92 -11.13 -11.54 -8.18
CA LYS A 92 -11.05 -12.70 -9.07
C LYS A 92 -11.74 -13.92 -8.48
N ASP A 93 -11.50 -14.22 -7.21
CA ASP A 93 -12.10 -15.36 -6.54
C ASP A 93 -13.59 -15.16 -6.22
N LEU A 94 -14.00 -13.93 -5.89
CA LEU A 94 -15.41 -13.58 -5.77
C LEU A 94 -16.13 -13.75 -7.11
N LYS A 95 -15.52 -13.26 -8.20
CA LYS A 95 -16.05 -13.42 -9.55
C LYS A 95 -16.19 -14.90 -9.94
N ARG A 96 -15.23 -15.75 -9.56
CA ARG A 96 -15.32 -17.21 -9.80
C ARG A 96 -16.57 -17.82 -9.13
N ILE A 97 -16.90 -17.39 -7.91
CA ILE A 97 -18.10 -17.86 -7.20
C ILE A 97 -19.37 -17.34 -7.88
N THR A 98 -19.40 -16.07 -8.29
CA THR A 98 -20.59 -15.53 -8.96
C THR A 98 -20.79 -16.11 -10.36
N ASP A 99 -19.70 -16.39 -11.09
CA ASP A 99 -19.74 -16.97 -12.43
C ASP A 99 -20.14 -18.47 -12.40
N SER A 100 -20.05 -19.15 -11.25
CA SER A 100 -20.47 -20.56 -11.11
C SER A 100 -21.98 -20.74 -10.91
N ASP A 101 -22.75 -19.65 -10.76
CA ASP A 101 -24.21 -19.65 -10.49
C ASP A 101 -24.59 -20.51 -9.26
N VAL A 102 -23.67 -20.66 -8.30
CA VAL A 102 -23.90 -21.44 -7.07
C VAL A 102 -24.91 -20.73 -6.16
N LYS A 103 -25.82 -21.49 -5.52
CA LYS A 103 -26.99 -20.97 -4.77
C LYS A 103 -27.10 -21.56 -3.36
N GLY A 104 -27.92 -20.92 -2.54
CA GLY A 104 -28.34 -21.40 -1.24
C GLY A 104 -27.18 -21.61 -0.26
N GLU A 105 -27.24 -22.71 0.49
CA GLU A 105 -26.24 -23.01 1.53
C GLU A 105 -24.83 -23.22 0.96
N LEU A 106 -24.71 -23.80 -0.23
CA LEU A 106 -23.42 -24.06 -0.87
C LEU A 106 -22.72 -22.74 -1.21
N PHE A 107 -23.45 -21.76 -1.76
CA PHE A 107 -22.94 -20.41 -2.01
C PHE A 107 -22.38 -19.78 -0.74
N VAL A 108 -23.12 -19.84 0.37
CA VAL A 108 -22.68 -19.27 1.66
C VAL A 108 -21.39 -19.94 2.14
N LYS A 109 -21.28 -21.27 2.04
CA LYS A 109 -20.07 -22.01 2.42
C LYS A 109 -18.87 -21.62 1.58
N GLU A 110 -19.02 -21.60 0.25
CA GLU A 110 -17.95 -21.23 -0.68
C GLU A 110 -17.49 -19.79 -0.48
N LEU A 111 -18.42 -18.86 -0.26
CA LEU A 111 -18.12 -17.45 -0.03
C LEU A 111 -17.26 -17.25 1.23
N PHE A 112 -17.66 -17.83 2.37
CA PHE A 112 -16.88 -17.68 3.61
C PHE A 112 -15.56 -18.46 3.57
N TRP A 113 -15.53 -19.61 2.90
CA TRP A 113 -14.28 -20.33 2.66
C TRP A 113 -13.30 -19.49 1.83
N MET A 114 -13.79 -18.86 0.76
CA MET A 114 -12.99 -17.96 -0.07
C MET A 114 -12.49 -16.74 0.73
N LEU A 115 -13.35 -16.08 1.51
CA LEU A 115 -12.94 -14.95 2.34
C LEU A 115 -11.85 -15.33 3.35
N HIS A 116 -11.95 -16.51 3.97
CA HIS A 116 -10.92 -17.04 4.85
C HIS A 116 -9.59 -17.24 4.12
N GLN A 117 -9.60 -17.89 2.95
CA GLN A 117 -8.40 -18.11 2.12
C GLN A 117 -7.78 -16.81 1.60
N GLN A 118 -8.61 -15.83 1.23
CA GLN A 118 -8.14 -14.52 0.80
C GLN A 118 -7.54 -13.72 1.96
N LYS A 119 -8.03 -13.88 3.20
CA LYS A 119 -7.39 -13.30 4.38
C LYS A 119 -5.99 -13.88 4.61
N GLU A 120 -5.82 -15.20 4.49
CA GLU A 120 -4.50 -15.84 4.59
C GLU A 120 -3.55 -15.39 3.46
N THR A 121 -4.07 -15.28 2.25
CA THR A 121 -3.31 -14.78 1.09
C THR A 121 -2.87 -13.33 1.29
N PHE A 122 -3.78 -12.49 1.79
CA PHE A 122 -3.49 -11.10 2.12
C PHE A 122 -2.41 -10.99 3.20
N ALA A 123 -2.48 -11.82 4.25
CA ALA A 123 -1.44 -11.87 5.29
C ALA A 123 -0.04 -12.13 4.71
N ARG A 124 0.07 -13.02 3.71
CA ARG A 124 1.34 -13.30 3.02
C ARG A 124 1.83 -12.10 2.21
N TYR A 125 0.94 -11.39 1.51
CA TYR A 125 1.31 -10.20 0.76
C TYR A 125 1.81 -9.08 1.68
N VAL A 126 1.11 -8.85 2.79
CA VAL A 126 1.54 -7.91 3.82
C VAL A 126 2.89 -8.31 4.40
N ALA A 127 3.10 -9.57 4.78
CA ALA A 127 4.37 -10.03 5.33
C ALA A 127 5.56 -9.79 4.36
N LEU A 128 5.35 -10.05 3.07
CA LEU A 128 6.34 -9.76 2.03
C LEU A 128 6.61 -8.26 1.90
N PHE A 129 5.55 -7.44 1.85
CA PHE A 129 5.68 -5.98 1.83
C PHE A 129 6.50 -5.47 3.02
N GLN A 130 6.17 -5.90 4.23
CA GLN A 130 6.84 -5.42 5.44
C GLN A 130 8.30 -5.84 5.52
N LYS A 131 8.62 -7.00 4.97
CA LYS A 131 9.99 -7.52 4.94
C LYS A 131 10.84 -6.84 3.87
N ASP A 132 10.29 -6.66 2.67
CA ASP A 132 11.10 -6.38 1.48
C ASP A 132 10.88 -4.95 0.93
N ALA A 133 9.72 -4.33 1.17
CA ALA A 133 9.30 -3.08 0.53
C ALA A 133 8.95 -1.94 1.50
N PHE A 134 8.72 -2.22 2.78
CA PHE A 134 8.49 -1.21 3.81
C PHE A 134 9.83 -0.65 4.31
N CYS A 135 10.08 0.64 4.05
CA CYS A 135 11.33 1.31 4.41
C CYS A 135 12.61 0.52 4.05
N PRO A 136 12.82 0.19 2.76
CA PRO A 136 13.95 -0.61 2.30
C PRO A 136 15.30 0.12 2.43
N ASN A 137 15.29 1.43 2.70
CA ASN A 137 16.50 2.22 2.83
C ASN A 137 17.29 1.79 4.08
N LYS A 138 18.58 1.50 3.90
CA LYS A 138 19.52 1.16 4.98
C LYS A 138 20.15 2.40 5.62
N CYS A 139 20.13 3.51 4.91
CA CYS A 139 20.64 4.82 5.30
C CYS A 139 19.75 5.92 4.68
N GLY A 140 20.03 7.18 4.98
CA GLY A 140 19.29 8.35 4.50
C GLY A 140 17.86 8.43 5.01
N MET A 141 17.06 9.21 4.29
CA MET A 141 15.63 9.37 4.50
C MET A 141 14.89 9.05 3.21
N MET A 142 14.05 8.02 3.24
CA MET A 142 13.12 7.70 2.15
C MET A 142 11.73 8.21 2.51
N LEU A 143 11.04 8.83 1.54
CA LEU A 143 9.62 9.19 1.67
C LEU A 143 8.78 8.19 0.89
N GLN A 144 7.94 7.43 1.58
CA GLN A 144 7.12 6.37 0.99
C GLN A 144 5.64 6.67 1.22
N THR A 145 4.82 6.70 0.17
CA THR A 145 3.36 6.77 0.33
C THR A 145 2.82 5.42 0.79
N LEU A 146 2.06 5.45 1.88
CA LEU A 146 1.43 4.29 2.49
C LEU A 146 -0.06 4.54 2.70
N ILE A 147 -0.83 3.46 2.68
CA ILE A 147 -2.26 3.43 2.96
C ILE A 147 -2.46 2.88 4.36
N TRP A 148 -3.07 3.67 5.23
CA TRP A 148 -3.44 3.27 6.57
C TRP A 148 -4.73 2.47 6.53
N CYS A 149 -4.68 1.19 6.88
CA CYS A 149 -5.82 0.32 6.73
C CYS A 149 -7.00 0.75 7.62
N SER A 150 -6.73 1.29 8.81
CA SER A 150 -7.75 1.70 9.76
C SER A 150 -8.71 2.77 9.24
N ASN A 151 -8.28 3.62 8.31
CA ASN A 151 -9.06 4.77 7.82
C ASN A 151 -8.95 5.01 6.31
N CYS A 152 -8.25 4.14 5.58
CA CYS A 152 -8.00 4.23 4.14
C CYS A 152 -7.32 5.53 3.68
N GLN A 153 -6.62 6.24 4.56
CA GLN A 153 -5.90 7.45 4.19
C GLN A 153 -4.54 7.11 3.58
N LYS A 154 -4.25 7.75 2.45
CA LYS A 154 -2.91 7.80 1.86
C LYS A 154 -2.09 8.88 2.57
N GLN A 155 -0.94 8.51 3.10
CA GLN A 155 -0.03 9.43 3.78
C GLN A 155 1.41 9.14 3.38
N VAL A 156 2.23 10.20 3.34
CA VAL A 156 3.67 10.07 3.13
C VAL A 156 4.34 9.74 4.45
N HIS A 157 4.95 8.57 4.53
CA HIS A 157 5.73 8.10 5.65
C HIS A 157 7.23 8.40 5.43
N ALA A 158 7.89 8.90 6.46
CA ALA A 158 9.33 9.19 6.43
C ALA A 158 10.13 8.06 7.09
N CYS A 159 10.76 7.24 6.26
CA CYS A 159 11.66 6.15 6.65
C CYS A 159 13.05 6.72 7.01
N ARG A 160 13.23 7.11 8.27
CA ARG A 160 14.45 7.74 8.76
C ARG A 160 15.48 6.71 9.22
N LYS A 161 16.71 6.81 8.72
CA LYS A 161 17.90 6.07 9.15
C LYS A 161 19.07 7.04 9.36
N SER A 162 20.28 6.53 9.52
CA SER A 162 21.50 7.37 9.53
C SER A 162 21.59 8.17 8.24
N MET A 163 21.77 9.49 8.32
CA MET A 163 21.95 10.34 7.13
C MET A 163 23.25 10.02 6.39
N ASP A 164 24.26 9.53 7.10
CA ASP A 164 25.48 9.04 6.50
C ASP A 164 25.25 7.64 5.90
N CYS A 165 25.42 7.55 4.58
CA CYS A 165 25.31 6.32 3.79
C CYS A 165 26.67 5.61 3.59
N GLY A 166 27.73 6.10 4.21
CA GLY A 166 29.07 5.56 4.14
C GLY A 166 29.95 6.25 3.10
N GLU A 167 31.24 5.95 3.18
CA GLU A 167 32.28 6.51 2.31
C GLU A 167 32.58 5.57 1.12
N ARG A 168 32.82 6.16 -0.06
CA ARG A 168 33.20 5.42 -1.27
C ARG A 168 34.63 5.77 -1.69
N ASN A 169 35.48 4.76 -1.81
CA ASN A 169 36.84 4.90 -2.33
C ASN A 169 36.84 4.65 -3.84
N VAL A 170 37.00 5.72 -4.63
CA VAL A 170 37.04 5.65 -6.11
C VAL A 170 38.48 5.85 -6.57
N LYS A 171 39.00 4.92 -7.37
CA LYS A 171 40.33 5.02 -8.01
C LYS A 171 40.12 5.20 -9.50
N VAL A 172 40.72 6.23 -10.06
CA VAL A 172 40.61 6.60 -11.48
C VAL A 172 42.02 6.77 -12.03
N HIS A 173 42.31 6.19 -13.20
CA HIS A 173 43.61 6.40 -13.83
C HIS A 173 43.67 7.78 -14.50
N GLU A 174 44.89 8.29 -14.66
CA GLU A 174 45.08 9.55 -15.39
C GLU A 174 44.55 9.41 -16.81
N MET A 175 43.86 10.44 -17.31
CA MET A 175 43.16 10.48 -18.59
C MET A 175 41.86 9.67 -18.70
N GLU A 176 41.37 9.06 -17.61
CA GLU A 176 40.05 8.42 -17.57
C GLU A 176 38.97 9.33 -16.96
N ASP A 177 37.71 9.03 -17.28
CA ASP A 177 36.55 9.73 -16.73
C ASP A 177 36.29 9.30 -15.28
N MET A 178 36.21 10.28 -14.38
CA MET A 178 35.78 10.05 -13.00
C MET A 178 34.26 10.08 -12.90
N ILE A 179 33.66 8.96 -12.47
CA ILE A 179 32.23 8.84 -12.25
C ILE A 179 31.96 8.69 -10.74
N LEU A 180 31.18 9.62 -10.19
CA LEU A 180 30.68 9.55 -8.83
C LEU A 180 29.18 9.23 -8.86
N ASP A 181 28.82 8.05 -8.38
CA ASP A 181 27.44 7.58 -8.36
C ASP A 181 26.82 7.74 -6.95
N CYS A 182 25.80 8.59 -6.87
CA CYS A 182 25.03 8.85 -5.66
C CYS A 182 23.66 8.15 -5.69
N GLU A 183 23.32 7.44 -6.77
CA GLU A 183 22.05 6.70 -6.85
C GLU A 183 22.05 5.50 -5.90
N LEU A 184 20.96 5.33 -5.17
CA LEU A 184 20.68 4.16 -4.35
C LEU A 184 19.39 3.51 -4.84
N ASN A 185 19.27 2.19 -4.70
CA ASN A 185 18.14 1.41 -5.22
C ASN A 185 16.75 1.91 -4.77
N TRP A 186 16.67 2.60 -3.63
CA TRP A 186 15.42 3.12 -3.07
C TRP A 186 15.11 4.57 -3.50
N HIS A 187 16.03 5.28 -4.16
CA HIS A 187 15.80 6.65 -4.61
C HIS A 187 14.66 6.74 -5.62
N GLN A 188 14.63 5.85 -6.62
CA GLN A 188 13.55 5.84 -7.63
C GLN A 188 12.15 5.61 -7.03
N ALA A 189 12.08 4.90 -5.90
CA ALA A 189 10.84 4.64 -5.17
C ALA A 189 10.50 5.72 -4.13
N SER A 190 11.45 6.60 -3.80
CA SER A 190 11.24 7.67 -2.83
C SER A 190 10.50 8.84 -3.48
N GLN A 191 9.59 9.44 -2.73
CA GLN A 191 8.84 10.60 -3.16
C GLN A 191 9.55 11.90 -2.81
N GLY A 192 9.19 12.98 -3.53
CA GLY A 192 9.64 14.34 -3.20
C GLY A 192 11.14 14.56 -3.32
N LEU A 193 11.85 13.71 -4.08
CA LEU A 193 13.26 13.94 -4.35
C LEU A 193 13.46 15.17 -5.25
N THR A 194 14.64 15.78 -5.13
CA THR A 194 15.03 16.98 -5.86
C THR A 194 16.25 16.67 -6.74
N ASP A 195 17.36 17.37 -6.53
CA ASP A 195 18.56 17.26 -7.35
C ASP A 195 19.70 16.64 -6.56
N TYR A 196 20.52 15.85 -7.24
CA TYR A 196 21.81 15.46 -6.68
C TYR A 196 22.77 16.64 -6.78
N SER A 197 23.36 17.03 -5.67
CA SER A 197 24.35 18.10 -5.61
C SER A 197 25.70 17.53 -5.15
N PHE A 198 26.72 17.65 -6.01
CA PHE A 198 28.07 17.18 -5.74
C PHE A 198 28.96 18.34 -5.33
N TYR A 199 29.62 18.18 -4.19
CA TYR A 199 30.50 19.19 -3.60
C TYR A 199 31.93 18.68 -3.55
N ARG A 200 32.89 19.54 -3.88
CA ARG A 200 34.30 19.32 -3.59
C ARG A 200 34.63 19.87 -2.20
N VAL A 201 35.19 19.00 -1.35
CA VAL A 201 35.65 19.35 -0.02
C VAL A 201 37.13 19.74 -0.08
N GLY A 202 37.44 20.97 0.30
CA GLY A 202 38.79 21.52 0.31
C GLY A 202 39.55 21.26 1.62
N PRO A 203 40.86 21.58 1.68
CA PRO A 203 41.72 21.32 2.83
C PRO A 203 41.31 22.06 4.12
N SER A 204 40.55 23.14 3.98
CA SER A 204 40.06 23.97 5.08
C SER A 204 38.65 23.58 5.55
N ASN A 205 38.13 22.42 5.14
CA ASN A 205 36.72 22.02 5.29
C ASN A 205 35.74 22.98 4.59
N SER A 206 36.22 23.70 3.57
CA SER A 206 35.35 24.46 2.67
C SER A 206 34.69 23.53 1.66
N CYS A 207 33.42 23.74 1.35
CA CYS A 207 32.69 22.98 0.33
C CYS A 207 32.34 23.90 -0.84
N THR A 208 32.69 23.47 -2.06
CA THR A 208 32.33 24.18 -3.30
C THR A 208 31.42 23.28 -4.13
N LEU A 209 30.28 23.80 -4.59
CA LEU A 209 29.38 23.08 -5.49
C LEU A 209 30.06 22.93 -6.85
N GLU A 210 30.23 21.70 -7.32
CA GLU A 210 30.85 21.39 -8.61
C GLU A 210 29.78 21.06 -9.67
N LEU A 211 28.75 20.30 -9.27
CA LEU A 211 27.73 19.81 -10.19
C LEU A 211 26.39 19.65 -9.48
N GLN A 212 25.32 20.08 -10.16
CA GLN A 212 23.95 19.80 -9.78
C GLN A 212 23.28 19.01 -10.90
N VAL A 213 22.76 17.83 -10.59
CA VAL A 213 22.13 16.92 -11.54
C VAL A 213 20.65 16.81 -11.17
N HIS A 214 19.79 17.28 -12.08
CA HIS A 214 18.34 17.16 -11.91
C HIS A 214 17.95 15.68 -12.05
N GLN A 215 17.16 15.16 -11.10
CA GLN A 215 16.79 13.73 -11.08
C GLN A 215 15.80 13.32 -12.19
N ALA A 216 15.49 14.21 -13.15
CA ALA A 216 14.62 13.89 -14.27
C ALA A 216 15.33 13.00 -15.32
N CYS A 217 15.50 11.72 -15.02
CA CYS A 217 15.67 10.63 -16.00
C CYS A 217 15.63 9.25 -15.30
N VAL A 218 14.44 8.69 -15.04
CA VAL A 218 14.08 7.28 -15.35
C VAL A 218 12.54 7.19 -15.37
N ASN A 219 11.95 7.23 -16.57
CA ASN A 219 10.59 6.72 -16.78
C ASN A 219 10.72 5.21 -17.08
N PRO A 220 10.14 4.29 -16.30
CA PRO A 220 10.09 2.87 -16.67
C PRO A 220 9.12 2.57 -17.84
N ALA A 221 8.40 3.57 -18.36
CA ALA A 221 7.23 3.39 -19.21
C ALA A 221 7.46 3.56 -20.73
N SER A 222 8.71 3.52 -21.22
CA SER A 222 8.98 3.66 -22.67
C SER A 222 9.61 2.44 -23.36
N THR A 223 9.57 1.26 -22.75
CA THR A 223 9.75 -0.01 -23.48
C THR A 223 8.41 -0.54 -24.00
N GLY A 224 7.65 0.33 -24.65
CA GLY A 224 6.59 -0.06 -25.58
C GLY A 224 7.21 -0.31 -26.96
N LEU A 225 7.89 -1.45 -27.15
CA LEU A 225 8.18 -1.91 -28.51
C LEU A 225 6.88 -2.46 -29.10
N HIS A 226 6.27 -1.64 -29.94
CA HIS A 226 5.22 -2.01 -30.88
C HIS A 226 5.59 -3.29 -31.63
N TYR A 227 4.78 -4.34 -31.46
CA TYR A 227 4.74 -5.46 -32.39
C TYR A 227 3.95 -5.02 -33.62
N ASN A 228 4.62 -4.83 -34.75
CA ASN A 228 3.99 -4.52 -36.03
C ASN A 228 3.72 -5.85 -36.78
N PRO A 229 2.46 -6.24 -37.04
CA PRO A 229 2.14 -7.57 -37.56
C PRO A 229 2.27 -7.72 -39.09
N HIS A 230 3.07 -6.87 -39.74
CA HIS A 230 3.32 -6.97 -41.17
C HIS A 230 4.80 -6.73 -41.48
N ASP A 231 5.57 -7.82 -41.54
CA ASP A 231 6.52 -8.06 -42.64
C ASP A 231 6.83 -9.58 -42.73
N PRO A 232 7.06 -10.09 -43.96
CA PRO A 232 6.93 -11.51 -44.33
C PRO A 232 8.03 -12.45 -43.80
#